data_AF-A0A397JC54-F1
#
_entry.id   AF-A0A397JC54-F1
#
_cell.length_a   1.000
_cell.length_b   1.000
_cell.length_c   1.000
_cell.angle_alpha   90.00
_cell.angle_beta   90.00
_cell.angle_gamma   90.00
#
_symmetry.space_group_name_H-M   'P 1'
#
loop_
_entity.id
_entity.type
_entity.pdbx_description
1 polymer ?
#
loop_
_entity_poly.entity_id
_entity_poly.type
_entity_poly.pdbx_seq_one_letter_code
_entity_poly.pdbx_strand_id
1 'polypeptide(L)'
;MIMRCWDARVTYRPTFKELDDELYKYHKDYRVYLEYGRNEDSEIGIQIKKAEEFLENQESTNITTTTTTTPLNYQTHPQAIYTSRLNCSKLSKPKNEKNFERELEELTKSFSHITTNDDIDKF
;
A
#
# COMPACT_ATOMS: atom_id res chain seq x y z
N MET A 1 5.09 2.91 -2.51
CA MET A 1 5.69 2.86 -1.15
C MET A 1 5.46 1.53 -0.42
N ILE A 2 4.22 1.01 -0.35
CA ILE A 2 3.87 -0.19 0.43
C ILE A 2 4.70 -1.43 0.04
N MET A 3 4.89 -1.73 -1.25
CA MET A 3 5.70 -2.88 -1.68
C MET A 3 7.16 -2.82 -1.19
N ARG A 4 7.77 -1.63 -1.11
CA ARG A 4 9.13 -1.49 -0.56
C ARG A 4 9.19 -1.83 0.92
N CYS A 5 8.10 -1.60 1.67
CA CYS A 5 7.99 -2.00 3.08
C CYS A 5 7.83 -3.52 3.24
N TRP A 6 7.31 -4.20 2.22
CA TRP A 6 7.09 -5.66 2.20
C TRP A 6 8.31 -6.47 1.77
N ASP A 7 9.40 -5.83 1.32
CA ASP A 7 10.61 -6.55 0.94
C ASP A 7 11.11 -7.40 2.12
N ALA A 8 11.28 -8.70 1.94
CA ALA A 8 11.78 -9.61 2.96
C ALA A 8 13.18 -9.21 3.45
N ARG A 9 13.98 -8.56 2.60
CA ARG A 9 15.32 -8.08 2.94
C ARG A 9 15.23 -6.74 3.66
N VAL A 10 15.66 -6.73 4.91
CA VAL A 10 15.61 -5.53 5.78
C VAL A 10 16.34 -4.33 5.16
N THR A 11 17.44 -4.56 4.44
CA THR A 11 18.24 -3.49 3.82
C THR A 11 17.56 -2.78 2.64
N TYR A 12 16.50 -3.35 2.08
CA TYR A 12 15.74 -2.78 0.97
C TYR A 12 14.46 -2.08 1.43
N ARG A 13 14.09 -2.23 2.71
CA ARG A 13 12.98 -1.50 3.30
C ARG A 13 13.37 -0.05 3.55
N PRO A 14 12.44 0.90 3.38
CA PRO A 14 12.66 2.25 3.82
C PRO A 14 12.86 2.29 5.34
N THR A 15 13.73 3.19 5.78
CA THR A 15 13.77 3.60 7.19
C THR A 15 12.47 4.32 7.55
N PHE A 16 12.16 4.40 8.85
CA PHE A 16 10.99 5.16 9.30
C PHE A 16 11.02 6.62 8.85
N LYS A 17 12.21 7.23 8.80
CA LYS A 17 12.36 8.61 8.32
C LYS A 17 12.03 8.74 6.84
N GLU A 18 12.59 7.88 5.99
CA GLU A 18 12.29 7.91 4.55
C GLU A 18 10.81 7.65 4.26
N LEU A 19 10.19 6.77 5.05
CA LEU A 19 8.75 6.52 4.95
C LEU A 19 7.93 7.74 5.36
N ASP A 20 8.27 8.38 6.47
CA ASP A 20 7.61 9.60 6.97
C ASP A 20 7.73 10.75 5.97
N ASP A 21 8.95 10.99 5.47
CA ASP A 21 9.24 12.04 4.48
C ASP A 21 8.40 11.84 3.21
N GLU A 22 8.23 10.60 2.74
CA GLU A 22 7.40 10.32 1.56
C GLU A 22 5.91 10.47 1.85
N LEU A 23 5.42 9.92 2.97
CA LEU A 23 4.01 10.03 3.36
C LEU A 23 3.61 11.49 3.55
N TYR A 24 4.52 12.32 4.07
CA TYR A 24 4.31 13.75 4.22
C TYR A 24 4.10 14.45 2.87
N LYS A 25 4.87 14.09 1.83
CA LYS A 25 4.67 14.63 0.48
C LYS A 25 3.29 14.28 -0.06
N TYR A 26 2.92 12.99 -0.03
CA TYR A 26 1.59 12.53 -0.44
C TYR A 26 0.47 13.26 0.29
N HIS A 27 0.60 13.44 1.60
CA HIS A 27 -0.38 14.15 2.40
C HIS A 27 -0.47 15.63 2.03
N LYS A 28 0.66 16.29 1.73
CA LYS A 28 0.68 17.67 1.24
C LYS A 28 0.00 17.78 -0.11
N ASP A 29 0.28 16.88 -1.04
CA ASP A 29 -0.31 16.86 -2.38
C ASP A 29 -1.83 16.63 -2.30
N TYR A 30 -2.27 15.72 -1.42
CA TYR A 30 -3.68 15.51 -1.12
C TYR A 30 -4.36 16.75 -0.51
N ARG A 31 -3.69 17.44 0.41
CA ARG A 31 -4.21 18.69 0.99
C ARG A 31 -4.39 19.76 -0.09
N VAL A 32 -3.41 19.92 -0.98
CA VAL A 32 -3.49 20.84 -2.13
C VAL A 32 -4.68 20.49 -3.02
N TYR A 33 -4.87 19.20 -3.33
CA TYR A 33 -6.03 18.71 -4.08
C TYR A 33 -7.38 19.09 -3.43
N LEU A 34 -7.48 19.02 -2.10
CA LEU A 34 -8.69 19.41 -1.38
C LEU A 34 -8.89 20.94 -1.34
N GLU A 35 -7.82 21.70 -1.11
CA GLU A 35 -7.88 23.16 -0.92
C GLU A 35 -8.12 23.94 -2.22
N TYR A 36 -7.48 23.54 -3.32
CA TYR A 36 -7.49 24.30 -4.59
C TYR A 36 -8.55 23.82 -5.59
N GLY A 37 -9.49 23.01 -5.12
CA GLY A 37 -10.49 22.36 -5.96
C GLY A 37 -9.94 21.06 -6.50
N ARG A 38 -10.70 19.99 -6.27
CA ARG A 38 -10.40 18.59 -6.63
C ARG A 38 -10.04 18.43 -8.10
N ASN A 39 -8.80 18.77 -8.45
CA ASN A 39 -8.34 18.72 -9.82
C ASN A 39 -8.19 17.25 -10.23
N GLU A 40 -9.11 16.79 -11.08
CA GLU A 40 -9.13 15.42 -11.58
C GLU A 40 -7.87 15.07 -12.40
N ASP A 41 -7.19 16.09 -12.94
CA ASP A 41 -5.95 15.92 -13.72
C ASP A 41 -4.70 15.82 -12.84
N SER A 42 -4.83 16.08 -11.53
CA SER A 42 -3.70 15.88 -10.61
C SER A 42 -3.42 14.39 -10.40
N GLU A 43 -2.15 14.02 -10.20
CA GLU A 43 -1.76 12.62 -9.98
C GLU A 43 -2.58 11.95 -8.86
N ILE A 44 -2.84 12.66 -7.75
CA ILE A 44 -3.66 12.17 -6.65
C ILE A 44 -5.14 12.05 -7.04
N GLY A 45 -5.67 12.97 -7.85
CA GLY A 45 -7.03 12.93 -8.39
C GLY A 45 -7.25 11.73 -9.30
N ILE A 46 -6.32 11.47 -10.22
CA ILE A 46 -6.38 10.31 -11.13
C ILE A 46 -6.35 9.00 -10.34
N GLN A 47 -5.48 8.90 -9.32
CA GLN A 47 -5.41 7.71 -8.46
C GLN A 47 -6.70 7.48 -7.66
N ILE A 48 -7.31 8.53 -7.12
CA ILE A 48 -8.60 8.46 -6.42
C ILE A 48 -9.69 7.98 -7.37
N LYS A 49 -9.83 8.61 -8.54
CA LYS A 49 -10.84 8.26 -9.55
C LYS A 49 -10.72 6.80 -9.99
N LYS A 50 -9.49 6.34 -10.28
CA LYS A 50 -9.24 4.94 -10.64
C LYS A 50 -9.61 3.97 -9.50
N ALA A 51 -9.41 4.35 -8.24
CA ALA A 51 -9.81 3.54 -7.10
C ALA A 51 -11.34 3.52 -6.93
N GLU A 52 -12.02 4.64 -7.15
CA GLU A 52 -13.49 4.73 -7.17
C GLU A 52 -14.07 3.87 -8.31
N GLU A 53 -13.55 3.97 -9.53
CA GLU A 53 -13.93 3.11 -10.67
C GLU A 53 -13.69 1.62 -10.36
N PHE A 54 -12.59 1.28 -9.69
CA PHE A 54 -12.33 -0.10 -9.28
C PHE A 54 -13.38 -0.59 -8.27
N LEU A 55 -13.79 0.25 -7.32
CA LEU A 55 -14.82 -0.06 -6.33
C LEU A 55 -16.20 -0.23 -7.00
N GLU A 56 -16.57 0.64 -7.93
CA GLU A 56 -17.81 0.55 -8.70
C GLU A 56 -17.86 -0.74 -9.54
N ASN A 57 -16.73 -1.12 -10.17
CA ASN A 57 -16.63 -2.37 -10.93
C ASN A 57 -16.62 -3.63 -10.02
N GLN A 58 -16.30 -3.48 -8.73
CA GLN A 58 -16.40 -4.55 -7.73
C GLN A 58 -17.82 -4.75 -7.18
N GLU A 59 -18.78 -3.86 -7.47
CA GLU A 59 -20.13 -3.89 -6.89
C GLU A 59 -21.00 -5.10 -7.31
N SER A 60 -20.46 -6.03 -8.11
CA SER A 60 -21.06 -7.36 -8.34
C SER A 60 -20.64 -8.44 -7.33
N THR A 61 -19.69 -8.16 -6.44
CA THR A 61 -19.28 -9.09 -5.37
C THR A 61 -18.85 -8.33 -4.11
N ASN A 62 -19.79 -8.18 -3.18
CA ASN A 62 -19.55 -7.94 -1.74
C ASN A 62 -19.23 -6.50 -1.29
N ILE A 63 -20.24 -5.62 -1.29
CA ILE A 63 -20.29 -4.54 -0.31
C ILE A 63 -21.25 -4.93 0.81
N THR A 64 -20.79 -5.82 1.68
CA THR A 64 -21.28 -5.94 3.06
C THR A 64 -20.11 -6.42 3.92
N THR A 65 -19.09 -5.57 4.06
CA THR A 65 -18.12 -5.70 5.17
C THR A 65 -18.77 -5.11 6.44
N THR A 66 -19.82 -5.75 6.94
CA THR A 66 -20.11 -5.70 8.37
C THR A 66 -18.90 -6.34 9.05
N THR A 67 -18.06 -5.51 9.66
CA THR A 67 -17.03 -5.99 10.58
C THR A 67 -17.75 -6.52 11.81
N THR A 68 -18.29 -7.73 11.72
CA THR A 68 -18.63 -8.52 12.91
C THR A 68 -17.30 -8.90 13.52
N THR A 69 -16.67 -7.97 14.24
CA THR A 69 -15.54 -8.28 15.11
C THR A 69 -16.09 -9.18 16.21
N THR A 70 -16.03 -10.49 15.99
CA THR A 70 -16.10 -11.45 17.08
C THR A 70 -15.04 -11.03 18.08
N PRO A 71 -15.40 -10.67 19.33
CA PRO A 71 -14.39 -10.34 20.33
C PRO A 71 -13.54 -11.58 20.53
N LEU A 72 -12.30 -11.53 20.04
CA LEU A 72 -11.32 -12.58 20.29
C LEU A 72 -10.99 -12.54 21.77
N ASN A 73 -11.65 -13.40 22.55
CA ASN A 73 -11.33 -13.61 23.95
C ASN A 73 -10.06 -14.47 24.04
N TYR A 74 -8.90 -13.82 23.85
CA TYR A 74 -7.60 -14.45 24.01
C TYR A 74 -7.33 -14.70 25.50
N GLN A 75 -7.80 -15.85 26.00
CA GLN A 75 -7.44 -16.33 27.33
C GLN A 75 -6.09 -17.04 27.24
N THR A 76 -5.04 -16.40 27.78
CA THR A 76 -3.73 -17.03 27.88
C THR A 76 -3.73 -18.01 29.05
N HIS A 77 -3.18 -19.21 28.84
CA HIS A 77 -3.02 -20.21 29.90
C HIS A 77 -1.91 -19.74 30.87
N PRO A 78 -2.02 -19.96 32.20
CA PRO A 78 -0.98 -19.52 33.15
C PRO A 78 0.40 -20.12 32.89
N GLN A 79 0.46 -21.31 32.27
CA GLN A 79 1.70 -21.96 31.82
C GLN A 79 2.09 -21.64 30.36
N ALA A 80 1.31 -20.82 29.64
CA ALA A 80 1.69 -20.38 28.30
C ALA A 80 2.81 -19.33 28.42
N ILE A 81 4.06 -19.79 28.33
CA ILE A 81 5.19 -18.90 28.16
C ILE A 81 5.22 -18.46 26.70
N TYR A 82 4.56 -17.34 26.41
CA TYR A 82 4.66 -16.66 25.13
C TYR A 82 6.02 -15.96 25.05
N THR A 83 7.11 -16.73 24.93
CA THR A 83 8.40 -16.12 24.60
C THR A 83 8.26 -15.55 23.20
N SER A 84 8.10 -14.24 23.13
CA SER A 84 8.08 -13.36 21.96
C SER A 84 9.38 -13.38 21.14
N ARG A 85 10.05 -14.52 21.11
CA ARG A 85 11.23 -14.79 20.31
C ARG A 85 10.98 -16.09 19.59
N LEU A 86 10.30 -15.97 18.45
CA LEU A 86 10.55 -16.87 17.33
C LEU A 86 12.08 -17.01 17.26
N ASN A 87 12.62 -18.18 17.58
CA ASN A 87 14.06 -18.38 17.66
C ASN A 87 14.61 -18.41 16.23
N CYS A 88 14.74 -17.23 15.61
CA CYS A 88 15.06 -17.04 14.19
C CYS A 88 16.50 -17.45 13.84
N SER A 89 17.30 -17.86 14.82
CA SER A 89 18.69 -18.28 14.65
C SER A 89 18.88 -19.47 13.70
N LYS A 90 17.82 -20.28 13.48
CA LYS A 90 17.84 -21.44 12.59
C LYS A 90 17.04 -21.24 11.28
N LEU A 91 16.49 -20.06 11.05
CA LEU A 91 15.71 -19.80 9.84
C LEU A 91 16.63 -19.44 8.67
N SER A 92 16.23 -19.85 7.47
CA SER A 92 16.87 -19.35 6.25
C SER A 92 16.75 -17.83 6.19
N LYS A 93 17.67 -17.20 5.46
CA LYS A 93 17.60 -15.75 5.23
C LYS A 93 16.23 -15.41 4.61
N PRO A 94 15.58 -14.32 5.04
CA PRO A 94 14.36 -13.85 4.41
C PRO A 94 14.55 -13.71 2.90
N LYS A 95 13.61 -14.23 2.13
CA LYS A 95 13.65 -14.23 0.67
C LYS A 95 12.29 -13.85 0.13
N ASN A 96 12.28 -12.95 -0.84
CA ASN A 96 11.07 -12.59 -1.58
C ASN A 96 10.59 -13.76 -2.44
N GLU A 97 9.32 -13.74 -2.80
CA GLU A 97 8.81 -14.64 -3.84
C GLU A 97 9.47 -14.37 -5.20
N LYS A 98 9.40 -15.36 -6.09
CA LYS A 98 10.15 -15.36 -7.35
C LYS A 98 9.80 -14.18 -8.27
N ASN A 99 8.56 -13.72 -8.21
CA ASN A 99 7.93 -12.68 -9.01
C ASN A 99 8.00 -11.27 -8.39
N PHE A 100 8.38 -11.14 -7.11
CA PHE A 100 8.32 -9.87 -6.38
C PHE A 100 8.99 -8.70 -7.11
N GLU A 101 10.20 -8.91 -7.64
CA GLU A 101 10.95 -7.85 -8.34
C GLU A 101 10.23 -7.40 -9.62
N ARG A 102 9.65 -8.36 -10.36
CA ARG A 102 8.88 -8.05 -11.57
C ARG A 102 7.61 -7.27 -11.23
N GLU A 103 6.89 -7.69 -10.19
CA GLU A 103 5.67 -7.01 -9.76
C GLU A 103 5.96 -5.60 -9.24
N LEU A 104 7.05 -5.43 -8.51
CA LEU A 104 7.51 -4.11 -8.06
C LEU A 104 7.87 -3.19 -9.25
N GLU A 105 8.53 -3.74 -10.27
CA GLU A 105 8.86 -3.02 -11.50
C GLU A 105 7.60 -2.65 -12.30
N GLU A 106 6.69 -3.60 -12.52
CA GLU A 106 5.41 -3.38 -13.21
C GLU A 106 4.56 -2.33 -12.51
N LEU A 107 4.48 -2.39 -11.17
CA LEU A 107 3.77 -1.41 -10.36
C LEU A 107 4.40 -0.01 -10.54
N THR A 108 5.73 0.08 -10.46
CA THR A 108 6.45 1.35 -10.60
C THR A 108 6.24 1.95 -12.00
N LYS A 109 6.28 1.13 -13.06
CA LYS A 109 5.99 1.54 -14.43
C LYS A 109 4.55 2.01 -14.59
N SER A 110 3.58 1.29 -14.02
CA SER A 110 2.17 1.66 -14.06
C SER A 110 1.93 3.05 -13.47
N PHE A 111 2.57 3.37 -12.34
CA PHE A 111 2.49 4.71 -11.75
C PHE A 111 3.14 5.78 -12.64
N SER A 112 4.31 5.51 -13.23
CA SER A 112 4.94 6.49 -14.14
C SER A 112 4.09 6.77 -15.37
N HIS A 113 3.36 5.77 -15.89
CA HIS A 113 2.54 5.96 -17.08
C HIS A 113 1.29 6.81 -16.81
N ILE A 114 0.71 6.70 -15.61
CA ILE A 114 -0.38 7.56 -15.15
C ILE A 114 0.04 9.04 -15.18
N THR A 115 1.30 9.34 -14.85
CA THR A 115 1.82 10.72 -14.83
C THR A 115 2.23 11.27 -16.20
N THR A 116 2.33 10.42 -17.23
CA THR A 116 2.80 10.82 -18.58
C THR A 116 1.72 10.83 -19.64
N ASN A 117 0.54 10.26 -19.38
CA ASN A 117 -0.58 10.32 -20.31
C ASN A 117 -1.30 11.68 -20.20
N ASP A 118 -0.52 12.74 -20.42
CA ASP A 118 -1.00 13.91 -21.17
C ASP A 118 -1.15 13.45 -22.63
N ASP A 119 -2.14 12.59 -22.93
CA ASP A 119 -2.72 12.60 -24.26
C ASP A 119 -3.46 13.93 -24.37
N ILE A 120 -2.67 14.96 -24.72
CA ILE A 120 -3.12 16.19 -25.33
C ILE A 120 -3.90 15.75 -26.56
N ASP A 121 -5.21 15.59 -26.41
CA ASP A 121 -6.13 15.56 -27.54
C ASP A 121 -6.08 16.95 -28.17
N LYS A 122 -5.11 17.11 -29.07
CA LYS A 122 -4.85 18.30 -29.84
C LYS A 122 -5.78 18.27 -31.06
N PHE A 123 -6.92 18.95 -30.90
CA PHE A 123 -7.89 19.39 -31.92
C PHE A 123 -8.69 18.32 -32.68
#